data_AF-A0A7L3HV23-F1
#
_entry.id   AF-A0A7L3HV23-F1
#
_cell.length_a   1.000
_cell.length_b   1.000
_cell.length_c   1.000
_cell.angle_alpha   90.00
_cell.angle_beta   90.00
_cell.angle_gamma   90.00
#
_symmetry.space_group_name_H-M   'P 1'
#
loop_
_entity.id
_entity.type
_entity.pdbx_description
1 polymer ?
#
loop_
_entity_poly.entity_id
_entity_poly.type
_entity_poly.pdbx_seq_one_letter_code
_entity_poly.pdbx_strand_id
1 'polypeptide(L)'
;QISRLSLHAIEGEAPEELRLLSEEELEALQEPDVLSKKIALLEAERHQLRPNLAAIAEYRKKEELYLQHVGELDNITSERDKFREALEELRKQRLNEFMAGFNVITNKLKENYQMLTLGGDAELELVDSLDPFSEGIMF
;
A
#
# COMPACT_ATOMS: atom_id res chain seq x y z
N GLN A 1 28.63 8.42 -48.05
CA GLN A 1 27.33 7.89 -47.56
C GLN A 1 27.26 8.00 -46.02
N ILE A 2 27.46 9.18 -45.43
CA ILE A 2 27.51 9.39 -43.96
C ILE A 2 26.12 9.74 -43.38
N SER A 3 25.13 9.99 -44.23
CA SER A 3 23.81 10.55 -43.88
C SER A 3 22.82 9.58 -43.22
N ARG A 4 23.28 8.50 -42.56
CA ARG A 4 22.41 7.48 -41.94
C ARG A 4 22.66 7.19 -40.47
N LEU A 5 23.59 7.91 -39.82
CA LEU A 5 23.86 7.71 -38.40
C LEU A 5 22.95 8.62 -37.57
N SER A 6 22.20 8.03 -36.64
CA SER A 6 21.34 8.72 -35.67
C SER A 6 21.56 8.13 -34.29
N LEU A 7 21.65 8.97 -33.27
CA LEU A 7 21.77 8.53 -31.88
C LEU A 7 20.42 7.99 -31.38
N HIS A 8 20.47 6.93 -30.57
CA HIS A 8 19.28 6.41 -29.90
C HIS A 8 18.94 7.31 -28.71
N ALA A 9 17.68 7.73 -28.62
CA ALA A 9 17.19 8.44 -27.45
C ALA A 9 17.05 7.47 -26.27
N ILE A 10 17.67 7.82 -25.14
CA ILE A 10 17.54 7.09 -23.87
C ILE A 10 16.50 7.84 -23.03
N GLU A 11 15.52 7.12 -22.49
CA GLU A 11 14.47 7.72 -21.66
C GLU A 11 15.06 8.39 -20.41
N GLY A 12 14.76 9.68 -20.21
CA GLY A 12 15.21 10.46 -19.05
C GLY A 12 16.47 11.31 -19.27
N GLU A 13 17.14 11.16 -20.41
CA GLU A 13 18.31 11.96 -20.77
C GLU A 13 18.04 12.88 -21.98
N ALA A 14 18.77 14.00 -22.03
CA ALA A 14 18.69 14.94 -23.14
C ALA A 14 19.27 14.30 -24.42
N PRO A 15 18.70 14.57 -25.60
CA PRO A 15 19.20 14.02 -26.85
C PRO A 15 20.63 14.49 -27.09
N GLU A 16 21.56 13.54 -27.19
CA GLU A 16 22.94 13.83 -27.56
C GLU A 16 23.05 14.19 -29.05
N GLU A 17 23.98 15.09 -29.38
CA GLU A 17 24.29 15.48 -30.76
C GLU A 17 25.59 14.81 -31.24
N LEU A 18 25.62 14.39 -32.51
CA LEU A 18 26.83 13.81 -33.12
C LEU A 18 27.89 14.91 -33.31
N ARG A 19 29.03 14.77 -32.62
CA ARG A 19 30.15 15.72 -32.73
C ARG A 19 30.86 15.56 -34.08
N LEU A 20 31.14 16.69 -34.73
CA LEU A 20 32.01 16.79 -35.90
C LEU A 20 33.43 17.11 -35.42
N LEU A 21 34.38 16.23 -35.75
CA LEU A 21 35.80 16.40 -35.40
C LEU A 21 36.45 17.45 -36.31
N SER A 22 37.36 18.26 -35.77
CA SER A 22 38.16 19.23 -36.55
C SER A 22 39.34 18.55 -37.26
N GLU A 23 39.94 19.22 -38.25
CA GLU A 23 41.11 18.71 -39.00
C GLU A 23 42.30 18.38 -38.08
N GLU A 24 42.54 19.21 -37.06
CA GLU A 24 43.61 19.04 -36.08
C GLU A 24 43.38 17.82 -35.18
N GLU A 25 42.13 17.53 -34.82
CA GLU A 25 41.75 16.35 -34.04
C GLU A 25 41.83 15.06 -34.86
N LEU A 26 41.57 15.14 -36.17
CA LEU A 26 41.74 14.05 -37.13
C LEU A 26 43.21 13.69 -37.34
N GLU A 27 44.10 14.68 -37.45
CA GLU A 27 45.55 14.46 -37.53
C GLU A 27 46.13 13.91 -36.23
N ALA A 28 45.55 14.26 -35.08
CA ALA A 28 45.92 13.70 -33.77
C ALA A 28 45.48 12.23 -33.60
N LEU A 29 44.48 11.76 -34.35
CA LEU A 29 44.06 10.35 -34.41
C LEU A 29 45.02 9.55 -35.31
N GLN A 30 46.29 9.44 -34.90
CA GLN A 30 47.38 8.89 -35.72
C GLN A 30 47.34 7.37 -35.98
N GLU A 31 46.35 6.63 -35.50
CA GLU A 31 46.31 5.16 -35.62
C GLU A 31 44.92 4.62 -36.01
N PRO A 32 44.53 4.75 -37.29
CA PRO A 32 43.27 4.19 -37.80
C PRO A 32 43.17 2.66 -37.62
N ASP A 33 44.32 1.97 -37.58
CA ASP A 33 44.39 0.53 -37.32
C ASP A 33 44.05 0.13 -35.88
N VAL A 34 44.30 1.01 -34.90
CA VAL A 34 43.92 0.75 -33.50
C VAL A 34 42.43 1.00 -33.30
N LEU A 35 41.89 2.04 -33.92
CA LEU A 35 40.45 2.31 -33.94
C LEU A 35 39.66 1.15 -34.57
N SER A 36 40.09 0.66 -35.74
CA SER A 36 39.42 -0.46 -36.41
C SER A 36 39.48 -1.74 -35.59
N LYS A 37 40.62 -2.07 -34.95
CA LYS A 37 40.72 -3.20 -34.02
C LYS A 37 39.81 -3.04 -32.80
N LYS A 38 39.70 -1.83 -32.24
CA LYS A 38 38.82 -1.55 -31.09
C LYS A 38 37.35 -1.68 -31.47
N ILE A 39 36.96 -1.19 -32.66
CA ILE A 39 35.62 -1.39 -33.21
C ILE A 39 35.33 -2.90 -33.36
N ALA A 40 36.25 -3.67 -33.94
CA ALA A 40 36.07 -5.11 -34.11
C ALA A 40 35.92 -5.87 -32.78
N LEU A 41 36.67 -5.50 -31.74
CA LEU A 41 36.52 -6.05 -30.39
C LEU A 41 35.15 -5.72 -29.78
N LEU A 42 34.73 -4.46 -29.86
CA LEU A 42 33.44 -4.02 -29.34
C LEU A 42 32.26 -4.64 -30.09
N GLU A 43 32.37 -4.83 -31.41
CA GLU A 43 31.37 -5.55 -32.20
C GLU A 43 31.29 -7.03 -31.81
N ALA A 44 32.44 -7.67 -31.55
CA ALA A 44 32.48 -9.05 -31.07
C ALA A 44 31.84 -9.19 -29.68
N GLU A 45 32.15 -8.27 -28.74
CA GLU A 45 31.52 -8.21 -27.42
C GLU A 45 30.01 -7.96 -27.53
N ARG A 46 29.58 -7.02 -28.38
CA ARG A 46 28.16 -6.73 -28.64
C ARG A 46 27.43 -7.94 -29.22
N HIS A 47 28.07 -8.75 -30.05
CA HIS A 47 27.46 -9.96 -30.60
C HIS A 47 27.35 -11.10 -29.58
N GLN A 48 28.22 -11.13 -28.57
CA GLN A 48 28.11 -12.06 -27.44
C GLN A 48 27.03 -11.63 -26.45
N LEU A 49 26.86 -10.32 -26.25
CA LEU A 49 25.79 -9.73 -25.47
C LEU A 49 24.45 -10.00 -26.18
N ARG A 50 23.61 -10.85 -25.60
CA ARG A 50 22.22 -11.06 -26.01
C ARG A 50 21.26 -10.49 -24.96
N PRO A 51 21.21 -9.16 -24.77
CA PRO A 51 20.32 -8.56 -23.79
C PRO A 51 18.86 -8.82 -24.17
N ASN A 52 18.07 -9.24 -23.19
CA ASN A 52 16.64 -9.43 -23.38
C ASN A 52 15.89 -8.11 -23.23
N LEU A 53 15.71 -7.40 -24.35
CA LEU A 53 14.99 -6.13 -24.38
C LEU A 53 13.48 -6.29 -24.07
N ALA A 54 12.91 -7.50 -24.17
CA ALA A 54 11.53 -7.75 -23.80
C ALA A 54 11.29 -7.65 -22.28
N ALA A 55 12.32 -7.84 -21.46
CA ALA A 55 12.21 -7.77 -20.00
C ALA A 55 11.76 -6.39 -19.50
N ILE A 56 12.18 -5.30 -20.18
CA ILE A 56 11.79 -3.92 -19.82
C ILE A 56 10.29 -3.72 -20.10
N ALA A 57 9.81 -4.18 -21.25
CA ALA A 57 8.40 -4.07 -21.61
C ALA A 57 7.51 -4.93 -20.67
N GLU A 58 7.96 -6.14 -20.33
CA GLU A 58 7.29 -7.01 -19.37
C GLU A 58 7.24 -6.39 -17.96
N TYR A 59 8.34 -5.78 -17.51
CA TYR A 59 8.38 -5.08 -16.24
C TYR A 59 7.35 -3.95 -16.19
N ARG A 60 7.32 -3.06 -17.19
CA ARG A 60 6.35 -1.95 -17.25
C ARG A 60 4.91 -2.43 -17.18
N LYS A 61 4.59 -3.49 -17.92
CA LYS A 61 3.25 -4.09 -17.91
C LYS A 61 2.89 -4.66 -16.53
N LYS A 62 3.84 -5.32 -15.86
CA LYS A 62 3.63 -5.85 -14.50
C LYS A 62 3.53 -4.74 -13.46
N GLU A 63 4.30 -3.67 -13.60
CA GLU A 63 4.26 -2.50 -12.72
C GLU A 63 2.91 -1.80 -12.80
N GLU A 64 2.38 -1.60 -14.01
CA GLU A 64 1.04 -1.03 -14.20
C GLU A 64 -0.05 -1.89 -13.54
N LEU A 65 -0.03 -3.20 -13.76
CA LEU A 65 -0.96 -4.14 -13.12
C LEU A 65 -0.82 -4.15 -11.60
N TYR A 66 0.41 -4.11 -11.09
CA TYR A 66 0.68 -4.04 -9.66
C TYR A 66 0.07 -2.79 -9.04
N LEU A 67 0.29 -1.62 -9.65
CA LEU A 67 -0.27 -0.35 -9.17
C LEU A 67 -1.80 -0.36 -9.17
N GLN A 68 -2.43 -0.97 -10.19
CA GLN A 68 -3.88 -1.16 -10.23
C GLN A 68 -4.36 -2.01 -9.04
N HIS A 69 -3.73 -3.17 -8.81
CA HIS A 69 -4.11 -4.06 -7.71
C HIS A 69 -3.85 -3.48 -6.32
N VAL A 70 -2.79 -2.68 -6.15
CA VAL A 70 -2.56 -1.94 -4.91
C VAL A 70 -3.69 -0.94 -4.67
N GLY A 71 -4.10 -0.19 -5.68
CA GLY A 71 -5.25 0.73 -5.57
C GLY A 71 -6.56 0.02 -5.22
N GLU A 72 -6.82 -1.15 -5.82
CA GLU A 72 -7.98 -1.98 -5.49
C GLU A 72 -7.93 -2.45 -4.03
N LEU A 73 -6.77 -2.94 -3.58
CA LEU A 73 -6.58 -3.41 -2.20
C LEU A 73 -6.77 -2.28 -1.19
N ASP A 74 -6.21 -1.10 -1.46
CA ASP A 74 -6.35 0.07 -0.60
C ASP A 74 -7.81 0.52 -0.47
N ASN A 75 -8.55 0.50 -1.58
CA ASN A 75 -9.99 0.81 -1.58
C ASN A 75 -10.79 -0.17 -0.72
N ILE A 76 -10.61 -1.49 -0.94
CA ILE A 76 -11.31 -2.53 -0.17
C ILE A 76 -10.92 -2.45 1.32
N THR A 77 -9.64 -2.19 1.61
CA THR A 77 -9.15 -2.03 2.99
C THR A 77 -9.79 -0.82 3.66
N SER A 78 -9.89 0.31 2.96
CA SER A 78 -10.55 1.51 3.47
C SER A 78 -12.03 1.29 3.74
N GLU A 79 -12.75 0.59 2.84
CA GLU A 79 -14.16 0.26 3.07
C GLU A 79 -14.33 -0.65 4.28
N ARG A 80 -13.53 -1.70 4.40
CA ARG A 80 -13.53 -2.60 5.56
C ARG A 80 -13.32 -1.81 6.86
N ASP A 81 -12.35 -0.91 6.88
CA ASP A 81 -12.01 -0.15 8.08
C ASP A 81 -13.14 0.81 8.47
N LYS A 82 -13.81 1.45 7.51
CA LYS A 82 -15.04 2.24 7.76
C LYS A 82 -16.16 1.41 8.39
N PHE A 83 -16.43 0.21 7.86
CA PHE A 83 -17.45 -0.66 8.42
C PHE A 83 -17.08 -1.14 9.82
N ARG A 84 -15.80 -1.42 10.06
CA ARG A 84 -15.30 -1.82 11.38
C ARG A 84 -15.45 -0.69 12.40
N GLU A 85 -15.12 0.53 12.03
CA GLU A 85 -15.29 1.71 12.89
C GLU A 85 -16.77 1.92 13.23
N ALA A 86 -17.66 1.87 12.22
CA ALA A 86 -19.10 2.00 12.45
C ALA A 86 -19.65 0.91 13.37
N LEU A 87 -19.18 -0.34 13.24
CA LEU A 87 -19.55 -1.43 14.14
C LEU A 87 -19.12 -1.16 15.58
N GLU A 88 -17.88 -0.73 15.80
CA GLU A 88 -17.36 -0.44 17.14
C GLU A 88 -18.11 0.73 17.81
N GLU A 89 -18.45 1.78 17.05
CA GLU A 89 -19.29 2.87 17.57
C GLU A 89 -20.69 2.39 17.96
N LEU A 90 -21.34 1.54 17.14
CA LEU A 90 -22.63 0.96 17.48
C LEU A 90 -22.56 0.04 18.71
N ARG A 91 -21.50 -0.76 18.85
CA ARG A 91 -21.29 -1.61 20.05
C ARG A 91 -21.13 -0.77 21.30
N LYS A 92 -20.37 0.32 21.21
CA LYS A 92 -20.17 1.27 22.31
C LYS A 92 -21.45 1.99 22.68
N GLN A 93 -22.23 2.45 21.70
CA GLN A 93 -23.53 3.06 21.92
C GLN A 93 -24.48 2.09 22.62
N ARG A 94 -24.59 0.85 22.12
CA ARG A 94 -25.40 -0.21 22.72
C ARG A 94 -25.02 -0.45 24.17
N LEU A 95 -23.72 -0.56 24.47
CA LEU A 95 -23.21 -0.77 25.81
C LEU A 95 -23.57 0.39 26.75
N ASN A 96 -23.33 1.63 26.31
CA ASN A 96 -23.60 2.81 27.12
C ASN A 96 -25.09 2.97 27.44
N GLU A 97 -25.96 2.82 26.44
CA GLU A 97 -27.41 2.90 26.63
C GLU A 97 -27.93 1.78 27.53
N PHE A 98 -27.41 0.56 27.34
CA PHE A 98 -27.76 -0.57 28.21
C PHE A 98 -27.35 -0.32 29.65
N MET A 99 -26.11 0.07 29.92
CA MET A 99 -25.63 0.32 31.28
C MET A 99 -26.37 1.47 31.95
N ALA A 100 -26.69 2.54 31.21
CA ALA A 100 -27.51 3.63 31.72
C ALA A 100 -28.90 3.14 32.16
N GLY A 101 -29.58 2.35 31.32
CA GLY A 101 -30.88 1.78 31.64
C GLY A 101 -30.82 0.76 32.78
N PHE A 102 -29.84 -0.13 32.77
CA PHE A 102 -29.61 -1.15 33.79
C PHE A 102 -29.43 -0.51 35.17
N ASN A 103 -28.58 0.51 35.29
CA ASN A 103 -28.36 1.23 36.54
C ASN A 103 -29.65 1.88 37.08
N VAL A 104 -30.50 2.44 36.20
CA VAL A 104 -31.80 2.99 36.61
C VAL A 104 -32.71 1.90 37.16
N ILE A 105 -32.80 0.76 36.48
CA ILE A 105 -33.64 -0.37 36.89
C ILE A 105 -33.16 -0.95 38.22
N THR A 106 -31.86 -1.22 38.37
CA THR A 106 -31.28 -1.78 39.61
C THR A 106 -31.52 -0.87 40.82
N ASN A 107 -31.31 0.44 40.66
CA ASN A 107 -31.59 1.40 41.73
C ASN A 107 -33.08 1.41 42.11
N LYS A 108 -33.99 1.37 41.13
CA LYS A 108 -35.43 1.33 41.40
C LYS A 108 -35.90 0.02 42.02
N LEU A 109 -35.32 -1.11 41.63
CA LEU A 109 -35.56 -2.39 42.28
C LEU A 109 -35.19 -2.32 43.76
N LYS A 110 -33.97 -1.86 44.06
CA LYS A 110 -33.45 -1.75 45.43
C LYS A 110 -34.34 -0.85 46.31
N GLU A 111 -34.67 0.34 45.81
CA GLU A 111 -35.58 1.26 46.49
C GLU A 111 -36.96 0.62 46.80
N ASN A 112 -37.58 0.01 45.78
CA ASN A 112 -38.91 -0.60 45.92
C ASN A 112 -38.89 -1.80 46.88
N TYR A 113 -37.88 -2.65 46.77
CA TYR A 113 -37.76 -3.84 47.59
C TYR A 113 -37.53 -3.50 49.06
N GLN A 114 -36.64 -2.54 49.34
CA GLN A 114 -36.40 -2.04 50.70
C GLN A 114 -37.67 -1.43 51.31
N MET A 115 -38.43 -0.66 50.54
CA MET A 115 -39.70 -0.07 50.98
C MET A 115 -40.74 -1.14 51.33
N LEU A 116 -40.91 -2.16 50.47
CA LEU A 116 -41.92 -3.20 50.65
C LEU A 116 -41.57 -4.18 51.77
N THR A 117 -40.30 -4.54 51.90
CA THR A 117 -39.83 -5.52 52.89
C THR A 117 -39.43 -4.89 54.22
N LEU A 118 -39.59 -3.57 54.36
CA LEU A 118 -39.23 -2.80 55.56
C LEU A 118 -37.76 -3.01 55.96
N GLY A 119 -36.85 -2.97 54.97
CA GLY A 119 -35.40 -3.04 55.17
C GLY A 119 -34.72 -4.32 54.69
N GLY A 120 -35.38 -5.17 53.89
CA GLY A 120 -34.71 -6.23 53.12
C GLY A 120 -34.00 -5.69 51.88
N ASP A 121 -33.05 -6.45 51.32
CA ASP A 121 -32.24 -6.03 50.18
C ASP A 121 -32.42 -6.96 48.96
N ALA A 122 -32.32 -6.39 47.76
CA ALA A 122 -32.35 -7.10 46.48
C ALA A 122 -31.58 -6.30 45.43
N GLU A 123 -30.75 -6.98 44.63
CA GLU A 123 -29.91 -6.36 43.61
C GLU A 123 -29.96 -7.16 42.30
N LEU A 124 -29.66 -6.47 41.20
CA LEU A 124 -29.41 -7.09 39.90
C LEU A 124 -27.94 -6.90 39.59
N GLU A 125 -27.24 -8.00 39.29
CA GLU A 125 -25.82 -8.00 38.96
C GLU A 125 -25.59 -8.57 37.56
N LEU A 126 -24.57 -8.05 36.87
CA LEU A 126 -24.13 -8.64 35.61
C LEU A 126 -23.29 -9.88 35.91
N VAL A 127 -23.56 -10.98 35.21
CA VAL A 127 -22.73 -12.19 35.33
C VAL A 127 -21.31 -11.91 34.82
N ASP A 128 -21.20 -11.18 33.72
CA ASP A 128 -19.95 -10.67 33.17
C ASP A 128 -19.92 -9.13 33.26
N SER A 129 -18.97 -8.61 34.03
CA SER A 129 -18.80 -7.17 34.24
C SER A 129 -18.14 -6.44 33.06
N LEU A 130 -17.49 -7.17 32.14
CA LEU A 130 -16.84 -6.61 30.96
C LEU A 130 -17.78 -6.58 29.75
N ASP A 131 -18.65 -7.59 29.60
CA ASP A 131 -19.66 -7.65 28.55
C ASP A 131 -21.04 -8.05 29.09
N PRO A 132 -21.97 -7.11 29.30
CA PRO A 132 -23.30 -7.41 29.81
C PRO A 132 -24.16 -8.27 28.86
N PHE A 133 -23.69 -8.54 27.65
CA PHE A 133 -24.42 -9.30 26.64
C PHE A 133 -23.96 -10.77 26.50
N SER A 134 -22.93 -11.20 27.24
CA SER A 134 -22.35 -12.54 27.13
C SER A 134 -23.09 -13.58 27.99
N GLU A 135 -23.20 -13.32 29.29
CA GLU A 135 -23.64 -14.31 30.29
C GLU A 135 -24.96 -13.93 31.00
N GLY A 136 -25.45 -12.70 30.80
CA GLY A 136 -26.76 -12.26 31.29
C GLY A 136 -26.73 -11.58 32.66
N ILE A 137 -27.89 -11.59 33.35
CA ILE A 137 -28.14 -10.87 34.60
C ILE A 137 -28.54 -11.85 35.71
N MET A 138 -27.91 -11.73 36.88
CA MET A 138 -28.28 -12.42 38.12
C MET A 138 -29.23 -11.57 38.96
N PHE A 139 -30.15 -12.24 39.65
CA PHE A 139 -31.11 -11.68 40.61
C PHE A 139 -31.08 -12.50 41.89
#